data_AF-A0A2K6WL54-F1
#
_entry.id   AF-A0A2K6WL54-F1
#
_cell.length_a   1.000
_cell.length_b   1.000
_cell.length_c   1.000
_cell.angle_alpha   90.00
_cell.angle_beta   90.00
_cell.angle_gamma   90.00
#
_symmetry.space_group_name_H-M   'P 1'
#
loop_
_entity.id
_entity.type
_entity.pdbx_description
1 polymer ?
#
loop_
_entity_poly.entity_id
_entity_poly.type
_entity_poly.pdbx_seq_one_letter_code
_entity_poly.pdbx_strand_id
1 'polypeptide(L)'
;LAFVAVTLIISRYVWMDNAKLIVVFSFMLIVLIVQILNLICETFKCLRIRIAPIVTIVFHGISIVFSLVALIILIIVITKQENPETLCGPFKYSEVLIAAACYTLGSMLLPGALILIILFCQPSADFLPSLEKPFQHIS
;
A
#
# COMPACT_ATOMS: atom_id res chain seq x y z
N LEU A 1 -6.55 -12.92 -1.14
CA LEU A 1 -5.87 -14.08 -1.76
C LEU A 1 -4.55 -13.70 -2.45
N ALA A 2 -4.54 -12.77 -3.40
CA ALA A 2 -3.33 -12.41 -4.15
C ALA A 2 -2.16 -11.94 -3.27
N PHE A 3 -2.43 -11.10 -2.25
CA PHE A 3 -1.43 -10.71 -1.24
C PHE A 3 -0.78 -11.94 -0.59
N VAL A 4 -1.61 -12.86 -0.09
CA VAL A 4 -1.15 -14.07 0.63
C VAL A 4 -0.34 -14.95 -0.32
N ALA A 5 -0.77 -15.12 -1.57
CA ALA A 5 -0.04 -15.90 -2.57
C ALA A 5 1.34 -15.28 -2.85
N VAL A 6 1.40 -13.98 -3.17
CA VAL A 6 2.67 -13.28 -3.44
C VAL A 6 3.57 -13.28 -2.20
N THR A 7 3.00 -13.08 -1.01
CA THR A 7 3.73 -13.09 0.27
C THR A 7 4.29 -14.48 0.59
N LEU A 8 3.52 -15.55 0.38
CA LEU A 8 3.98 -16.94 0.57
C LEU A 8 5.03 -17.35 -0.46
N ILE A 9 4.91 -16.85 -1.68
CA ILE A 9 5.88 -17.13 -2.73
C ILE A 9 7.18 -16.36 -2.44
N ILE A 10 7.13 -15.05 -2.15
CA ILE A 10 8.30 -14.26 -1.75
C ILE A 10 8.94 -14.82 -0.47
N SER A 11 8.15 -15.29 0.50
CA SER A 11 8.70 -15.83 1.75
C SER A 11 9.57 -17.05 1.47
N ARG A 12 9.20 -17.94 0.53
CA ARG A 12 10.06 -19.05 0.10
C ARG A 12 11.43 -18.58 -0.40
N TYR A 13 11.52 -17.41 -1.03
CA TYR A 13 12.77 -16.85 -1.54
C TYR A 13 13.50 -15.96 -0.53
N VAL A 14 12.80 -15.43 0.48
CA VAL A 14 13.38 -14.69 1.60
C VAL A 14 14.33 -15.56 2.44
N TRP A 15 14.05 -16.86 2.55
CA TRP A 15 14.94 -17.83 3.22
C TRP A 15 16.31 -17.99 2.55
N MET A 16 16.53 -17.41 1.36
CA MET A 16 17.83 -17.42 0.68
C MET A 16 18.71 -16.19 1.01
N ASP A 17 18.55 -15.60 2.20
CA ASP A 17 19.34 -14.45 2.71
C ASP A 17 19.44 -13.25 1.76
N ASN A 18 18.44 -13.09 0.88
CA ASN A 18 18.41 -11.96 -0.03
C ASN A 18 17.80 -10.75 0.69
N ALA A 19 18.65 -9.98 1.37
CA ALA A 19 18.26 -8.83 2.21
C ALA A 19 17.29 -7.87 1.51
N LYS A 20 17.40 -7.70 0.19
CA LYS A 20 16.49 -6.85 -0.60
C LYS A 20 15.05 -7.38 -0.58
N LEU A 21 14.86 -8.69 -0.71
CA LEU A 21 13.52 -9.29 -0.63
C LEU A 21 12.95 -9.27 0.78
N ILE A 22 13.80 -9.40 1.80
CA ILE A 22 13.37 -9.24 3.20
C ILE A 22 12.79 -7.84 3.39
N VAL A 23 13.50 -6.82 2.92
CA VAL A 23 13.05 -5.42 3.00
C VAL A 23 11.73 -5.22 2.23
N VAL A 24 11.61 -5.73 1.01
CA VAL A 24 10.35 -5.68 0.23
C VAL A 24 9.19 -6.32 0.99
N PHE A 25 9.43 -7.50 1.57
CA PHE A 25 8.44 -8.23 2.35
C PHE A 25 7.98 -7.42 3.56
N SER A 26 8.92 -6.79 4.29
CA SER A 26 8.61 -5.93 5.43
C SER A 26 7.74 -4.73 5.01
N PHE A 27 8.05 -4.06 3.90
CA PHE A 27 7.22 -2.96 3.39
C PHE A 27 5.81 -3.42 3.02
N MET A 28 5.69 -4.54 2.29
CA MET A 28 4.38 -5.08 1.93
C MET A 28 3.56 -5.50 3.15
N LEU A 29 4.20 -6.06 4.18
CA LEU A 29 3.53 -6.38 5.45
C LEU A 29 3.01 -5.12 6.15
N ILE A 30 3.80 -4.05 6.20
CA ILE A 30 3.36 -2.79 6.81
C ILE A 30 2.19 -2.19 6.02
N VAL A 31 2.24 -2.21 4.68
CA VAL A 31 1.11 -1.77 3.84
C VAL A 31 -0.15 -2.56 4.15
N LEU A 32 -0.07 -3.89 4.29
CA LEU A 32 -1.22 -4.70 4.68
C LEU A 32 -1.78 -4.27 6.03
N ILE A 33 -0.92 -4.08 7.05
CA ILE A 33 -1.36 -3.64 8.37
C ILE A 33 -2.07 -2.29 8.29
N VAL A 34 -1.51 -1.33 7.55
CA VAL A 34 -2.13 0.00 7.36
C VAL A 34 -3.47 -0.10 6.64
N GLN A 35 -3.59 -0.96 5.62
CA GLN A 35 -4.87 -1.18 4.92
C GLN A 35 -5.92 -1.84 5.83
N ILE A 36 -5.53 -2.80 6.67
CA ILE A 36 -6.42 -3.42 7.66
C ILE A 36 -6.87 -2.37 8.68
N LEU A 37 -5.94 -1.58 9.22
CA LEU A 37 -6.28 -0.51 10.17
C LEU A 37 -7.21 0.53 9.54
N ASN A 38 -6.96 0.91 8.28
CA ASN A 38 -7.85 1.81 7.56
C ASN A 38 -9.23 1.20 7.38
N LEU A 39 -9.34 -0.07 7.00
CA LEU A 39 -10.62 -0.78 6.87
C LEU A 39 -11.37 -0.84 8.20
N ILE A 40 -10.67 -1.13 9.30
CA ILE A 40 -11.24 -1.12 10.64
C ILE A 40 -11.76 0.28 10.97
N CYS A 41 -10.94 1.31 10.77
CA CYS A 41 -11.34 2.70 10.97
C CYS A 41 -12.57 3.04 10.13
N GLU A 42 -12.60 2.67 8.83
CA GLU A 42 -13.75 2.87 7.93
C GLU A 42 -15.01 2.19 8.44
N THR A 43 -14.89 0.96 8.94
CA THR A 43 -16.02 0.22 9.52
C THR A 43 -16.57 0.95 10.75
N PHE A 44 -15.69 1.55 11.55
CA PHE A 44 -16.07 2.38 12.70
C PHE A 44 -16.41 3.83 12.32
N LYS A 45 -16.23 4.30 11.07
CA LYS A 45 -16.68 5.65 10.65
C LYS A 45 -18.19 5.81 10.74
N CYS A 46 -18.95 4.71 10.69
CA CYS A 46 -20.37 4.70 11.03
C CYS A 46 -20.66 5.24 12.45
N LEU A 47 -19.66 5.29 13.35
CA LEU A 47 -19.72 5.91 14.68
C LEU A 47 -19.39 7.41 14.72
N ARG A 48 -19.51 8.15 13.60
CA ARG A 48 -19.69 9.62 13.63
C ARG A 48 -18.46 10.43 14.07
N ILE A 49 -17.29 10.16 13.50
CA ILE A 49 -16.09 11.01 13.73
C ILE A 49 -15.80 11.84 12.50
N ARG A 50 -15.95 13.17 12.61
CA ARG A 50 -15.73 14.14 11.51
C ARG A 50 -14.35 14.00 10.87
N ILE A 51 -13.32 13.57 11.62
CA ILE A 51 -11.89 13.43 11.23
C ILE A 51 -11.64 12.25 10.26
N ALA A 52 -12.62 11.37 10.11
CA ALA A 52 -12.58 10.15 9.33
C ALA A 52 -11.95 10.24 7.91
N PRO A 53 -12.32 11.19 7.04
CA PRO A 53 -11.77 11.24 5.68
C PRO A 53 -10.29 11.69 5.67
N ILE A 54 -9.86 12.58 6.57
CA ILE A 54 -8.43 12.94 6.68
C ILE A 54 -7.60 11.71 7.04
N VAL A 55 -8.04 10.96 8.07
CA VAL A 55 -7.34 9.75 8.51
C VAL A 55 -7.20 8.74 7.37
N THR A 56 -8.24 8.56 6.58
CA THR A 56 -8.22 7.64 5.45
C THR A 56 -7.35 8.11 4.29
N ILE A 57 -7.34 9.42 3.99
CA ILE A 57 -6.40 9.98 3.01
C ILE A 57 -4.96 9.72 3.47
N VAL A 58 -4.65 9.92 4.76
CA VAL A 58 -3.32 9.66 5.32
C VAL A 58 -2.95 8.17 5.21
N PHE A 59 -3.85 7.25 5.60
CA PHE A 59 -3.56 5.82 5.50
C PHE A 59 -3.42 5.31 4.06
N HIS A 60 -4.25 5.80 3.14
CA HIS A 60 -4.08 5.51 1.73
C HIS A 60 -2.76 6.10 1.19
N GLY A 61 -2.39 7.30 1.60
CA GLY A 61 -1.12 7.94 1.25
C GLY A 61 0.09 7.10 1.69
N ILE A 62 0.11 6.63 2.95
CA ILE A 62 1.17 5.74 3.46
C ILE A 62 1.23 4.45 2.64
N SER A 63 0.07 3.86 2.34
CA SER A 63 -0.01 2.64 1.53
C SER A 63 0.61 2.82 0.14
N ILE A 64 0.36 3.97 -0.51
CA ILE A 64 0.93 4.30 -1.82
C ILE A 64 2.45 4.47 -1.73
N VAL A 65 2.93 5.25 -0.76
CA VAL A 65 4.38 5.55 -0.63
C VAL A 65 5.18 4.28 -0.34
N PHE A 66 4.71 3.43 0.57
CA PHE A 66 5.45 2.23 0.95
C PHE A 66 5.42 1.17 -0.16
N SER A 67 4.28 1.02 -0.85
CA SER A 67 4.24 0.16 -2.04
C SER A 67 5.13 0.70 -3.16
N LEU A 68 5.28 2.02 -3.33
CA LEU A 68 6.20 2.59 -4.33
C LEU A 68 7.65 2.22 -4.01
N VAL A 69 8.07 2.33 -2.75
CA VAL A 69 9.41 1.94 -2.31
C VAL A 69 9.65 0.44 -2.58
N ALA A 70 8.70 -0.41 -2.20
CA ALA A 70 8.77 -1.86 -2.45
C ALA A 70 8.87 -2.16 -3.96
N LEU A 71 8.10 -1.46 -4.79
CA LEU A 71 8.11 -1.62 -6.24
C LEU A 71 9.47 -1.23 -6.85
N ILE A 72 10.07 -0.12 -6.42
CA ILE A 72 11.40 0.30 -6.88
C ILE A 72 12.44 -0.77 -6.54
N ILE A 73 12.43 -1.32 -5.32
CA ILE A 73 13.37 -2.37 -4.92
C ILE A 73 13.14 -3.63 -5.76
N LEU A 74 11.89 -4.04 -5.99
CA LEU A 74 11.55 -5.17 -6.85
C LEU A 74 12.09 -4.99 -8.28
N ILE A 75 11.90 -3.82 -8.88
CA ILE A 75 12.42 -3.52 -10.22
C ILE A 75 13.95 -3.60 -10.24
N ILE A 76 14.64 -3.08 -9.22
CA ILE A 76 16.10 -3.19 -9.11
C ILE A 76 16.53 -4.66 -8.99
N VAL A 77 15.81 -5.46 -8.20
CA VAL A 77 16.11 -6.89 -8.05
C VAL A 77 15.90 -7.62 -9.38
N ILE A 78 14.80 -7.36 -10.10
CA ILE A 78 14.49 -7.97 -11.40
C ILE A 78 15.55 -7.59 -12.44
N THR A 79 15.86 -6.30 -12.57
CA THR A 79 16.79 -5.80 -13.61
C THR A 79 18.24 -6.17 -13.37
N LYS A 80 18.65 -6.38 -12.12
CA LYS A 80 20.02 -6.80 -11.77
C LYS A 80 20.17 -8.31 -11.57
N GLN A 81 19.16 -9.12 -11.90
CA GLN A 81 19.34 -10.57 -11.89
C GLN A 81 20.27 -10.99 -13.03
N GLU A 82 21.52 -11.31 -12.69
CA GLU A 82 22.50 -11.84 -13.64
C GLU A 82 22.23 -13.30 -14.05
N ASN A 83 21.37 -14.02 -13.34
CA ASN A 83 20.98 -15.38 -13.73
C ASN A 83 19.55 -15.73 -13.29
N PRO A 84 18.56 -15.80 -14.20
CA PRO A 84 17.16 -16.08 -13.86
C PRO A 84 16.88 -17.56 -13.52
N GLU A 85 17.87 -18.45 -13.61
CA GLU A 85 17.61 -19.89 -13.74
C GLU A 85 17.80 -20.77 -12.48
N THR A 86 18.23 -20.26 -11.33
CA THR A 86 18.71 -21.15 -10.24
C THR A 86 17.73 -21.47 -9.12
N LEU A 87 16.43 -21.60 -9.40
CA LEU A 87 15.47 -22.00 -8.36
C LEU A 87 14.62 -23.19 -8.77
N CYS A 88 14.90 -24.34 -8.15
CA CYS A 88 14.09 -25.55 -8.27
C CYS A 88 12.67 -25.29 -7.72
N GLY A 89 11.71 -25.15 -8.63
CA GLY A 89 10.30 -24.95 -8.34
C GLY A 89 9.49 -24.89 -9.65
N PRO A 90 8.15 -24.98 -9.57
CA PRO A 90 7.31 -24.99 -10.77
C PRO A 90 7.28 -23.64 -11.52
N PHE A 91 7.73 -22.55 -10.88
CA PHE A 91 7.74 -21.21 -11.43
C PHE A 91 9.16 -20.67 -11.52
N LYS A 92 9.49 -19.98 -12.61
CA LYS A 92 10.77 -19.28 -12.73
C LYS A 92 10.80 -18.14 -11.72
N TYR A 93 11.93 -17.94 -11.05
CA TYR A 93 12.07 -16.89 -10.03
C TYR A 93 11.75 -15.49 -10.57
N SER A 94 12.05 -15.24 -11.84
CA SER A 94 11.68 -14.02 -12.55
C SER A 94 10.15 -13.83 -12.63
N GLU A 95 9.38 -14.90 -12.88
CA GLU A 95 7.91 -14.84 -12.96
C GLU A 95 7.30 -14.44 -11.63
N VAL A 96 7.85 -14.99 -10.53
CA VAL A 96 7.46 -14.63 -9.17
C VAL A 96 7.70 -13.16 -8.89
N LEU A 97 8.91 -12.67 -9.19
CA LEU A 97 9.26 -11.27 -8.96
C LEU A 97 8.41 -10.32 -9.80
N ILE A 98 8.13 -10.68 -11.05
CA ILE A 98 7.23 -9.92 -11.93
C ILE A 98 5.82 -9.90 -11.35
N ALA A 99 5.28 -11.06 -10.93
CA ALA A 99 3.97 -11.14 -10.30
C ALA A 99 3.90 -10.29 -9.02
N ALA A 100 4.97 -10.31 -8.22
CA ALA A 100 5.10 -9.45 -7.04
C ALA A 100 5.07 -7.97 -7.41
N ALA A 101 5.86 -7.54 -8.39
CA ALA A 101 5.89 -6.15 -8.85
C ALA A 101 4.52 -5.70 -9.39
N CYS A 102 3.87 -6.53 -10.21
CA CYS A 102 2.53 -6.26 -10.73
C CYS A 102 1.51 -6.13 -9.60
N TYR A 103 1.58 -7.01 -8.59
CA TYR A 103 0.72 -6.93 -7.42
C TYR A 103 0.96 -5.64 -6.63
N THR A 104 2.23 -5.29 -6.36
CA THR A 104 2.59 -4.06 -5.65
C THR A 104 2.07 -2.83 -6.40
N LEU A 105 2.19 -2.80 -7.74
CA LEU A 105 1.64 -1.73 -8.57
C LEU A 105 0.11 -1.66 -8.46
N GLY A 106 -0.60 -2.78 -8.60
CA GLY A 106 -2.06 -2.83 -8.42
C GLY A 106 -2.49 -2.36 -7.04
N SER A 107 -1.73 -2.73 -6.00
CA SER A 107 -1.98 -2.33 -4.62
C SER A 107 -1.78 -0.84 -4.36
N MET A 108 -1.03 -0.12 -5.20
CA MET A 108 -0.93 1.35 -5.18
C MET A 108 -2.09 2.02 -5.90
N LEU A 109 -2.48 1.49 -7.07
CA LEU A 109 -3.50 2.12 -7.91
C LEU A 109 -4.86 2.18 -7.21
N LEU A 110 -5.23 1.13 -6.47
CA LEU A 110 -6.49 1.07 -5.75
C LEU A 110 -6.66 2.19 -4.68
N PRO A 111 -5.73 2.35 -3.71
CA PRO A 111 -5.79 3.47 -2.77
C PRO A 111 -5.64 4.84 -3.47
N GLY A 112 -4.88 4.94 -4.56
CA GLY A 112 -4.82 6.16 -5.37
C GLY A 112 -6.18 6.55 -5.95
N ALA A 113 -6.90 5.59 -6.52
CA ALA A 113 -8.26 5.79 -7.01
C ALA A 113 -9.24 6.18 -5.89
N LEU A 114 -9.11 5.57 -4.70
CA LEU A 114 -9.95 5.91 -3.54
C LEU A 114 -9.70 7.34 -3.05
N ILE A 115 -8.44 7.79 -2.98
CA ILE A 115 -8.13 9.19 -2.64
C ILE A 115 -8.77 10.14 -3.66
N LEU A 116 -8.66 9.86 -4.95
CA LEU A 116 -9.29 10.68 -5.99
C LEU A 116 -10.82 10.73 -5.80
N ILE A 117 -11.48 9.60 -5.54
CA ILE A 117 -12.92 9.57 -5.28
C ILE A 117 -13.28 10.41 -4.05
N ILE A 118 -12.51 10.34 -2.96
CA ILE A 118 -12.74 11.15 -1.76
C ILE A 118 -12.62 12.64 -2.08
N LEU A 119 -11.62 13.05 -2.88
CA LEU A 119 -11.39 14.44 -3.23
C LEU A 119 -12.41 15.01 -4.23
N PHE A 120 -12.89 14.20 -5.18
CA PHE A 120 -13.72 14.66 -6.30
C PHE A 120 -15.21 14.32 -6.17
N CYS A 121 -15.58 13.24 -5.47
CA CYS A 121 -16.98 12.80 -5.36
C CYS A 121 -17.59 12.99 -3.98
N GLN A 122 -16.80 13.05 -2.90
CA GLN A 122 -17.33 13.38 -1.59
C GLN A 122 -17.46 14.91 -1.48
N PRO A 123 -18.60 15.48 -1.05
CA PRO A 123 -18.69 16.92 -0.90
C PRO A 123 -17.65 17.34 0.13
N SER A 124 -16.67 18.10 -0.29
CA SER A 124 -15.73 18.85 0.56
C SER A 124 -16.44 19.92 1.43
N ALA A 125 -17.78 19.88 1.48
CA ALA A 125 -18.68 20.91 1.98
C ALA A 125 -18.72 21.08 3.50
N ASP A 126 -17.97 20.29 4.27
CA ASP A 126 -17.88 20.46 5.74
C ASP A 126 -16.45 20.53 6.29
N PHE A 127 -15.43 20.31 5.47
CA PHE A 127 -14.05 20.20 5.97
C PHE A 127 -13.27 21.50 5.95
N LEU A 128 -13.35 22.26 4.86
CA LEU A 128 -12.67 23.56 4.74
C LEU A 128 -13.28 24.65 5.65
N PRO A 129 -14.62 24.82 5.75
CA PRO A 129 -15.21 25.85 6.61
C PRO A 129 -15.08 25.55 8.11
N SER A 130 -14.82 24.29 8.49
CA SER A 130 -14.70 23.86 9.89
C SER A 130 -13.33 24.19 10.49
N LEU A 131 -12.30 24.37 9.67
CA LEU A 131 -10.96 24.78 10.10
C LEU A 131 -10.81 26.30 10.17
N GLU A 132 -11.62 27.05 9.42
CA GLU A 132 -11.70 28.53 9.53
C GLU A 132 -12.49 29.02 10.76
N LYS A 133 -13.27 28.15 11.40
CA LYS A 133 -14.17 28.54 12.51
C LYS A 133 -13.58 28.84 13.90
N PRO A 134 -12.26 28.82 14.21
CA PRO A 134 -11.80 29.38 15.48
C PRO A 134 -11.68 30.91 15.52
N PHE A 135 -11.79 31.65 14.40
CA PHE A 135 -11.44 33.09 14.39
C PHE A 135 -12.57 34.09 14.14
N GLN A 136 -13.81 33.65 13.89
CA GLN A 136 -14.95 34.57 13.66
C GLN A 136 -15.85 34.82 14.87
N HIS A 137 -15.51 34.31 16.06
CA HIS A 137 -16.28 34.57 17.29
C HIS A 137 -15.61 35.54 18.27
N ILE A 138 -14.59 36.27 17.82
CA ILE A 138 -13.94 37.36 18.56
C ILE A 138 -14.08 38.64 17.73
N SER A 139 -15.27 39.23 17.73
CA SER A 139 -15.52 40.61 17.29
C SER A 139 -16.76 41.15 17.97
#